data_AF-A0A835LUF1-F1
#
_entry.id   AF-A0A835LUF1-F1
#
_cell.length_a   1.000
_cell.length_b   1.000
_cell.length_c   1.000
_cell.angle_alpha   90.00
_cell.angle_beta   90.00
_cell.angle_gamma   90.00
#
_symmetry.space_group_name_H-M   'P 1'
#
loop_
_entity.id
_entity.type
_entity.pdbx_description
1 polymer ?
#
loop_
_entity_poly.entity_id
_entity_poly.type
_entity_poly.pdbx_seq_one_letter_code
_entity_poly.pdbx_strand_id
1 'polypeptide(L)'
;MLREEVDRYKRFAERLEPFIADTVHVVNDFIGQKKKILVEGGQATMLDIDFGTYPFVTSSTPSAGGICTGLGIAPRVLGDLIGVVSILEFHFPGDLILTASFPTARTCHCFIEKLKKGHSFDNEMSKGERNARTGPQ
;
A
#
# COMPACT_ATOMS: atom_id res chain seq x y z
N MET A 1 -24.14 13.64 18.13
CA MET A 1 -22.80 13.22 17.65
C MET A 1 -22.37 11.84 18.15
N LEU A 2 -21.95 11.65 19.41
CA LEU A 2 -21.45 10.32 19.86
C LEU A 2 -22.50 9.19 19.80
N ARG A 3 -23.76 9.46 20.17
CA ARG A 3 -24.83 8.45 20.15
C ARG A 3 -25.19 8.00 18.73
N GLU A 4 -25.16 8.92 17.76
CA GLU A 4 -25.45 8.63 16.35
C GLU A 4 -24.38 7.72 15.74
N GLU A 5 -23.11 7.95 16.10
CA GLU A 5 -21.99 7.10 15.68
C GLU A 5 -22.13 5.68 16.25
N VAL A 6 -22.44 5.56 17.54
CA VAL A 6 -22.67 4.24 18.17
C VAL A 6 -23.80 3.48 17.48
N ASP A 7 -24.93 4.14 17.19
CA ASP A 7 -26.05 3.49 16.50
C ASP A 7 -25.72 3.15 15.04
N ARG A 8 -24.82 3.92 14.40
CA ARG A 8 -24.28 3.59 13.08
C ARG A 8 -23.41 2.33 13.12
N TYR A 9 -22.49 2.21 14.08
CA TYR A 9 -21.64 1.03 14.21
C TYR A 9 -22.43 -0.23 14.59
N LYS A 10 -23.51 -0.12 15.37
CA LYS A 10 -24.39 -1.27 15.65
C LYS A 10 -24.99 -1.86 14.37
N ARG A 11 -25.48 -1.00 13.47
CA ARG A 11 -25.99 -1.45 12.15
C ARG A 11 -24.91 -2.08 11.28
N PHE A 12 -23.66 -1.62 11.40
CA PHE A 12 -22.54 -2.25 10.70
C PHE A 12 -22.13 -3.58 11.34
N ALA A 13 -22.19 -3.69 12.67
CA ALA A 13 -21.89 -4.92 13.40
C ALA A 13 -22.84 -6.05 12.97
N GLU A 14 -24.15 -5.81 12.90
CA GLU A 14 -25.13 -6.80 12.42
C GLU A 14 -24.84 -7.28 10.99
N ARG A 15 -24.31 -6.39 10.13
CA ARG A 15 -23.95 -6.72 8.74
C ARG A 15 -22.60 -7.43 8.63
N LEU A 16 -21.66 -7.13 9.52
CA LEU A 16 -20.30 -7.67 9.53
C LEU A 16 -20.20 -8.99 10.30
N GLU A 17 -21.09 -9.24 11.25
CA GLU A 17 -21.14 -10.45 12.08
C GLU A 17 -20.89 -11.76 11.30
N PRO A 18 -21.55 -12.05 10.16
CA PRO A 18 -21.32 -13.30 9.44
C PRO A 18 -19.93 -13.42 8.78
N PHE A 19 -19.17 -12.33 8.68
CA PHE A 19 -17.82 -12.31 8.10
C PHE A 19 -16.71 -12.32 9.15
N ILE A 20 -17.04 -12.16 10.44
CA ILE A 20 -16.07 -12.19 11.52
C ILE A 20 -15.71 -13.65 11.81
N ALA A 21 -14.43 -13.96 11.68
CA ALA A 21 -13.89 -15.28 11.98
C ALA A 21 -12.49 -15.15 12.58
N ASP A 22 -12.04 -16.21 13.27
CA ASP A 22 -10.63 -16.34 13.64
C ASP A 22 -9.80 -16.61 12.38
N THR A 23 -9.26 -15.53 11.82
CA THR A 23 -8.48 -15.58 10.57
C THR A 23 -7.20 -16.41 10.73
N VAL A 24 -6.57 -16.39 11.91
CA VAL A 24 -5.34 -17.15 12.17
C VAL A 24 -5.63 -18.64 12.16
N HIS A 25 -6.72 -19.08 12.80
CA HIS A 25 -7.12 -20.48 12.78
C HIS A 25 -7.51 -20.94 11.37
N VAL A 26 -8.34 -20.16 10.66
CA VAL A 26 -8.80 -20.49 9.30
C VAL A 26 -7.64 -20.62 8.32
N VAL A 27 -6.67 -19.70 8.36
CA VAL A 27 -5.50 -19.73 7.48
C VAL A 27 -4.61 -20.93 7.79
N ASN A 28 -4.35 -21.22 9.07
CA ASN A 28 -3.55 -22.38 9.47
C ASN A 28 -4.22 -23.71 9.09
N ASP A 29 -5.55 -23.81 9.19
CA ASP A 29 -6.29 -24.98 8.73
C ASP A 29 -6.18 -25.17 7.21
N PHE A 30 -6.24 -24.09 6.43
CA PHE A 30 -6.03 -24.15 4.98
C PHE A 30 -4.61 -24.55 4.60
N ILE A 31 -3.61 -24.11 5.36
CA ILE A 31 -2.22 -24.57 5.22
C ILE A 31 -2.12 -26.07 5.51
N GLY A 32 -2.74 -26.56 6.59
CA GLY A 32 -2.79 -27.98 6.93
C GLY A 32 -3.46 -28.84 5.86
N GLN A 33 -4.51 -28.31 5.21
CA GLN A 33 -5.20 -28.91 4.08
C GLN A 33 -4.44 -28.78 2.74
N LYS A 34 -3.25 -28.16 2.73
CA LYS A 34 -2.43 -27.90 1.52
C LYS A 34 -3.18 -27.10 0.45
N LYS A 35 -4.07 -26.20 0.85
CA LYS A 35 -4.74 -25.29 -0.09
C LYS A 35 -3.78 -24.20 -0.54
N LYS A 36 -3.95 -23.72 -1.78
CA LYS A 36 -3.19 -22.60 -2.32
C LYS A 36 -3.77 -21.28 -1.79
N ILE A 37 -2.92 -20.47 -1.18
CA ILE A 37 -3.28 -19.16 -0.62
C ILE A 37 -2.46 -18.11 -1.36
N LEU A 38 -3.12 -17.06 -1.86
CA LEU A 38 -2.48 -15.90 -2.44
C LEU A 38 -2.63 -14.73 -1.47
N VAL A 39 -1.52 -14.10 -1.12
CA VAL A 39 -1.49 -12.93 -0.25
C VAL A 39 -1.23 -11.70 -1.11
N GLU A 40 -2.12 -10.72 -1.04
CA GLU A 40 -1.94 -9.42 -1.67
C GLU A 40 -1.23 -8.48 -0.71
N GLY A 41 -0.11 -7.90 -1.15
CA GLY A 41 0.58 -6.85 -0.40
C GLY A 41 -0.11 -5.50 -0.63
N GLY A 42 -0.42 -4.76 0.45
CA GLY A 42 -1.17 -3.51 0.34
C GLY A 42 -0.36 -2.32 -0.18
N GLN A 43 0.95 -2.26 0.09
CA GLN A 43 1.82 -1.13 -0.27
C GLN A 43 3.20 -1.62 -0.72
N ALA A 44 4.03 -0.71 -1.23
CA ALA A 44 5.40 -1.02 -1.64
C ALA A 44 6.34 -1.15 -0.43
N THR A 45 7.33 -2.03 -0.53
CA THR A 45 8.33 -2.29 0.53
C THR A 45 9.16 -1.06 0.91
N MET A 46 9.30 -0.08 0.02
CA MET A 46 10.01 1.18 0.32
C MET A 46 9.23 2.15 1.21
N LEU A 47 7.91 1.91 1.38
CA LEU A 47 7.09 2.66 2.32
C LEU A 47 7.07 1.99 3.70
N ASP A 48 7.87 0.95 3.91
CA ASP A 48 7.91 0.22 5.18
C ASP A 48 8.43 1.10 6.32
N ILE A 49 7.85 0.94 7.51
CA ILE A 49 8.22 1.70 8.70
C ILE A 49 9.69 1.48 9.11
N ASP A 50 10.20 0.26 8.94
CA ASP A 50 11.54 -0.13 9.38
C ASP A 50 12.58 0.03 8.26
N PHE A 51 12.19 -0.33 7.02
CA PHE A 51 13.10 -0.41 5.88
C PHE A 51 12.90 0.69 4.83
N GLY A 52 11.89 1.53 5.01
CA GLY A 52 11.57 2.61 4.09
C GLY A 52 12.32 3.91 4.37
N THR A 53 11.99 4.93 3.59
CA THR A 53 12.60 6.26 3.70
C THR A 53 11.95 7.08 4.82
N TYR A 54 12.16 6.68 6.08
CA TYR A 54 11.62 7.38 7.24
C TYR A 54 12.02 8.87 7.23
N PRO A 55 11.11 9.83 7.52
CA PRO A 55 9.74 9.70 8.01
C PRO A 55 8.64 9.63 6.92
N PHE A 56 9.00 9.49 5.64
CA PHE A 56 8.05 9.41 4.51
C PHE A 56 7.62 7.96 4.26
N VAL A 57 7.12 7.31 5.30
CA VAL A 57 6.76 5.89 5.30
C VAL A 57 5.33 5.73 5.83
N THR A 58 4.75 4.55 5.60
CA THR A 58 3.49 4.16 6.23
C THR A 58 3.72 3.75 7.68
N SER A 59 2.66 3.69 8.48
CA SER A 59 2.72 3.21 9.87
C SER A 59 2.72 1.68 9.98
N SER A 60 2.72 0.96 8.86
CA SER A 60 2.68 -0.50 8.80
C SER A 60 3.89 -1.08 8.06
N THR A 61 3.99 -2.40 8.08
CA THR A 61 5.11 -3.17 7.51
C THR A 61 4.62 -3.92 6.26
N PRO A 62 4.66 -3.30 5.05
CA PRO A 62 4.31 -3.94 3.79
C PRO A 62 5.39 -4.88 3.24
N SER A 63 6.46 -5.13 3.98
CA SER A 63 7.45 -6.15 3.62
C SER A 63 6.95 -7.58 3.83
N ALA A 64 7.72 -8.55 3.31
CA ALA A 64 7.45 -9.98 3.46
C ALA A 64 7.28 -10.42 4.93
N GLY A 65 7.99 -9.76 5.86
CA GLY A 65 7.85 -10.02 7.29
C GLY A 65 6.47 -9.68 7.84
N GLY A 66 5.83 -8.65 7.27
CA GLY A 66 4.47 -8.24 7.62
C GLY A 66 3.41 -9.29 7.29
N ILE A 67 3.66 -10.17 6.33
CA ILE A 67 2.76 -11.28 6.00
C ILE A 67 2.70 -12.27 7.17
N CYS A 68 3.85 -12.62 7.73
CA CYS A 68 3.93 -13.57 8.84
C CYS A 68 3.27 -13.01 10.10
N THR A 69 3.51 -11.73 10.41
CA THR A 69 2.95 -11.09 11.60
C THR A 69 1.46 -10.76 11.44
N GLY A 70 1.02 -10.36 10.24
CA GLY A 70 -0.36 -10.01 9.94
C GLY A 70 -1.29 -11.22 9.82
N LEU A 71 -0.83 -12.32 9.25
CA LEU A 71 -1.64 -13.55 9.07
C LEU A 71 -1.43 -14.60 10.17
N GLY A 72 -0.43 -14.43 11.05
CA GLY A 72 -0.12 -15.40 12.10
C GLY A 72 0.39 -16.74 11.55
N ILE A 73 1.19 -16.69 10.48
CA ILE A 73 1.75 -17.88 9.82
C ILE A 73 3.24 -18.03 10.12
N ALA A 74 3.71 -19.28 10.20
CA ALA A 74 5.13 -19.55 10.40
C ALA A 74 5.94 -19.15 9.15
N PRO A 75 7.10 -18.48 9.28
CA PRO A 75 7.92 -18.08 8.12
C PRO A 75 8.35 -19.26 7.22
N ARG A 76 8.36 -20.49 7.74
CA ARG A 76 8.70 -21.70 7.00
C ARG A 76 7.63 -22.12 5.98
N VAL A 77 6.38 -21.71 6.17
CA VAL A 77 5.28 -22.04 5.24
C VAL A 77 5.19 -21.07 4.07
N LEU A 78 5.95 -19.96 4.13
CA LEU A 78 6.01 -18.97 3.07
C LEU A 78 6.63 -19.62 1.82
N GLY A 79 5.91 -19.56 0.71
CA GLY A 79 6.35 -20.11 -0.57
C GLY A 79 7.02 -19.05 -1.43
N ASP A 80 6.56 -18.92 -2.67
CA ASP A 80 7.09 -17.96 -3.63
C ASP A 80 6.63 -16.53 -3.31
N LEU A 81 7.56 -15.57 -3.38
CA LEU A 81 7.26 -14.14 -3.32
C LEU A 81 7.46 -13.51 -4.69
N ILE A 82 6.42 -12.83 -5.17
CA ILE A 82 6.43 -12.13 -6.45
C ILE A 82 6.59 -10.64 -6.18
N GLY A 83 7.76 -10.08 -6.50
CA GLY A 83 8.01 -8.64 -6.44
C GLY A 83 7.53 -7.96 -7.72
N VAL A 84 6.54 -7.07 -7.60
CA VAL A 84 6.08 -6.24 -8.72
C VAL A 84 6.94 -4.97 -8.77
N VAL A 85 7.74 -4.85 -9.82
CA VAL A 85 8.54 -3.64 -10.08
C VAL A 85 7.95 -2.93 -11.28
N SER A 86 7.52 -1.68 -11.08
CA SER A 86 7.11 -0.81 -12.17
C SER A 86 8.33 -0.07 -12.71
N ILE A 87 8.61 -0.26 -13.99
CA ILE A 87 9.66 0.46 -14.71
C ILE A 87 8.97 1.43 -15.64
N LEU A 88 9.32 2.70 -15.52
CA LEU A 88 8.84 3.74 -16.41
C LEU A 88 10.01 4.26 -17.25
N GLU A 89 9.87 4.12 -18.56
CA GLU A 89 10.79 4.68 -19.55
C GLU A 89 10.21 5.99 -20.09
N PHE A 90 11.00 7.07 -20.01
CA PHE A 90 10.68 8.33 -20.64
C PHE A 90 11.60 8.57 -21.83
N HIS A 91 11.00 8.81 -23.00
CA HIS A 91 11.72 9.20 -24.20
C HIS A 91 11.58 10.72 -24.40
N PHE A 92 12.67 11.46 -24.20
CA PHE A 92 12.74 12.87 -24.54
C PHE A 92 13.27 13.06 -25.97
N PRO A 93 12.80 14.07 -26.72
CA PRO A 93 13.37 14.42 -28.01
C PRO A 93 14.78 14.99 -27.82
N GLY A 94 15.79 14.13 -28.00
CA GLY A 94 17.21 14.43 -27.80
C GLY A 94 17.89 13.45 -26.84
N ASP A 95 18.09 12.21 -27.32
CA ASP A 95 19.10 11.22 -26.88
C ASP A 95 19.38 11.03 -25.38
N LEU A 96 18.38 11.19 -24.50
CA LEU A 96 18.49 10.77 -23.11
C LEU A 96 17.32 9.86 -22.72
N ILE A 97 17.58 8.56 -22.76
CA ILE A 97 16.70 7.55 -22.17
C ILE A 97 17.00 7.52 -20.67
N LEU A 98 16.06 8.00 -19.87
CA LEU A 98 16.15 7.98 -18.40
C LEU A 98 15.31 6.82 -17.89
N THR A 99 15.95 5.74 -17.44
CA THR A 99 15.31 4.63 -16.76
C THR A 99 15.22 4.94 -15.27
N ALA A 100 14.03 5.20 -14.73
CA ALA A 100 13.85 5.45 -13.31
C ALA A 100 13.18 4.26 -12.63
N SER A 101 13.92 3.55 -11.78
CA SER A 101 13.37 2.71 -10.70
C SER A 101 13.39 3.56 -9.43
N PHE A 102 12.27 4.19 -9.07
CA PHE A 102 12.23 5.11 -7.92
C PHE A 102 12.32 4.33 -6.59
N PRO A 103 13.19 4.75 -5.62
CA PRO A 103 12.65 5.45 -4.43
C PRO A 103 12.96 6.92 -4.23
N THR A 104 14.10 7.48 -4.65
CA THR A 104 14.43 8.86 -4.21
C THR A 104 15.29 9.63 -5.19
N ALA A 105 14.64 10.54 -5.91
CA ALA A 105 15.28 11.78 -6.37
C ALA A 105 14.30 12.97 -6.39
N ARG A 106 13.23 12.95 -5.58
CA ARG A 106 12.30 14.04 -5.20
C ARG A 106 11.64 14.92 -6.30
N THR A 107 12.08 14.89 -7.55
CA THR A 107 12.08 16.12 -8.37
C THR A 107 12.31 15.83 -9.86
N CYS A 108 11.46 15.06 -10.54
CA CYS A 108 11.61 14.94 -11.99
C CYS A 108 10.42 15.59 -12.70
N HIS A 109 10.48 16.93 -12.72
CA HIS A 109 9.75 17.93 -13.51
C HIS A 109 8.22 17.82 -13.64
N CYS A 110 7.59 17.21 -12.64
CA CYS A 110 6.17 17.26 -12.27
C CYS A 110 5.58 15.88 -11.94
N PHE A 111 6.12 14.74 -12.39
CA PHE A 111 5.29 13.66 -12.94
C PHE A 111 4.79 14.14 -14.32
N ILE A 112 5.77 14.31 -15.22
CA ILE A 112 6.00 15.53 -16.01
C ILE A 112 4.76 16.09 -16.72
N GLU A 113 3.85 15.26 -17.21
CA GLU A 113 2.60 15.70 -17.86
C GLU A 113 1.36 14.83 -17.52
N LYS A 114 1.34 14.02 -16.43
CA LYS A 114 0.07 13.93 -15.65
C LYS A 114 -0.23 15.27 -14.97
N LEU A 115 0.79 16.14 -14.97
CA LEU A 115 0.74 17.60 -14.91
C LEU A 115 0.45 18.35 -16.21
N LYS A 116 0.00 17.71 -17.30
CA LYS A 116 -0.73 18.45 -18.33
C LYS A 116 -2.08 17.90 -18.74
N LYS A 117 -2.39 16.59 -18.79
CA LYS A 117 -3.67 16.19 -19.45
C LYS A 117 -4.52 14.98 -19.01
N GLY A 118 -4.20 14.15 -18.01
CA GLY A 118 -5.15 13.04 -17.74
C GLY A 118 -4.81 12.09 -16.59
N HIS A 119 -5.77 12.02 -15.67
CA HIS A 119 -6.21 10.87 -14.84
C HIS A 119 -5.65 9.49 -15.23
N SER A 120 -5.40 8.53 -14.34
CA SER A 120 -5.56 8.31 -12.88
C SER A 120 -4.40 7.34 -12.45
N PHE A 121 -4.12 7.02 -11.19
CA PHE A 121 -4.90 6.20 -10.25
C PHE A 121 -4.14 6.15 -8.93
N ASP A 122 -4.79 6.60 -7.86
CA ASP A 122 -4.68 6.06 -6.50
C ASP A 122 -6.10 6.21 -5.90
N ASN A 123 -6.71 5.13 -5.45
CA ASN A 123 -8.07 5.18 -4.87
C ASN A 123 -8.07 5.71 -3.41
N GLU A 124 -6.90 5.92 -2.81
CA GLU A 124 -6.78 6.31 -1.39
C GLU A 124 -6.07 7.65 -1.15
N MET A 125 -5.51 8.28 -2.17
CA MET A 125 -4.76 9.54 -2.00
C MET A 125 -5.66 10.78 -2.20
N SER A 126 -6.77 10.87 -1.47
CA SER A 126 -7.69 12.02 -1.51
C SER A 126 -7.68 12.91 -0.27
N LYS A 127 -6.66 12.83 0.60
CA LYS A 127 -6.53 13.75 1.75
C LYS A 127 -5.10 14.21 1.95
N GLY A 128 -4.78 15.37 1.40
CA GLY A 128 -3.49 16.01 1.68
C GLY A 128 -3.05 17.16 0.78
N GLU A 129 -3.94 17.85 0.06
CA GLU A 129 -3.58 19.12 -0.57
C GLU A 129 -3.34 20.19 0.51
N ARG A 130 -2.14 20.20 1.10
CA ARG A 130 -1.67 21.36 1.85
C ARG A 130 -1.08 22.36 0.87
N ASN A 131 -1.97 23.26 0.47
CA ASN A 131 -1.73 24.51 -0.22
C ASN A 131 -0.67 25.34 0.55
N ALA A 132 0.61 25.17 0.23
CA ALA A 132 1.67 26.05 0.68
C ALA A 132 1.61 27.33 -0.17
N ARG A 133 0.70 28.23 0.22
CA ARG A 133 0.74 29.62 -0.26
C ARG A 133 2.07 30.21 0.19
N THR A 134 2.91 30.56 -0.77
CA THR A 134 3.98 31.54 -0.64
C THR A 134 3.40 32.83 -0.05
N GLY A 135 3.75 33.11 1.21
CA GLY A 135 3.68 34.46 1.78
C GLY A 135 5.01 35.17 1.55
N PRO A 136 5.01 36.46 1.17
CA PRO A 136 6.25 37.21 1.02
C PRO A 136 6.79 37.62 2.38
N GLN A 137 8.05 37.30 2.65
CA GLN A 137 8.95 38.11 3.49
C GLN A 137 10.32 38.12 2.81
#